data_AF-A0A9D3UH25-F1
#
_entry.id   AF-A0A9D3UH25-F1
#
_cell.length_a   1.000
_cell.length_b   1.000
_cell.length_c   1.000
_cell.angle_alpha   90.00
_cell.angle_beta   90.00
_cell.angle_gamma   90.00
#
_symmetry.space_group_name_H-M   'P 1'
#
loop_
_entity.id
_entity.type
_entity.pdbx_description
1 polymer ?
#
loop_
_entity_poly.entity_id
_entity_poly.type
_entity_poly.pdbx_seq_one_letter_code
_entity_poly.pdbx_strand_id
1 'polypeptide(L)'
;MVNPHSPYKPLSWLDLRVFYVNISEFENYDSTSILKYLTLNHVPLIPYAFLEANGHTWTLLRRDRVDKRIQEAIFVSTDNIRLIGSVKFEVFNKDRLIL
;
A
#
# COMPACT_ATOMS: atom_id res chain seq x y z
N MET A 1 -40.04 -14.50 -12.46
CA MET A 1 -40.13 -14.37 -10.99
C MET A 1 -38.72 -14.12 -10.48
N VAL A 2 -38.44 -12.91 -10.01
CA VAL A 2 -37.10 -12.52 -9.53
C VAL A 2 -37.06 -12.76 -8.03
N ASN A 3 -36.11 -13.56 -7.55
CA ASN A 3 -36.00 -13.93 -6.14
C ASN A 3 -35.48 -12.70 -5.34
N PRO A 4 -36.24 -12.13 -4.38
CA PRO A 4 -35.95 -10.81 -3.82
C PRO A 4 -34.96 -10.80 -2.64
N HIS A 5 -34.35 -11.94 -2.30
CA HIS A 5 -33.44 -12.02 -1.17
C HIS A 5 -32.14 -12.74 -1.54
N SER A 6 -31.26 -12.01 -2.22
CA SER A 6 -29.84 -12.31 -2.18
C SER A 6 -29.14 -11.20 -1.39
N PRO A 7 -28.54 -11.48 -0.22
CA PRO A 7 -27.85 -10.47 0.59
C PRO A 7 -26.46 -10.13 0.01
N TYR A 8 -26.24 -10.33 -1.30
CA TYR A 8 -25.01 -9.92 -1.96
C TYR A 8 -25.04 -8.40 -2.09
N LYS A 9 -24.62 -7.72 -1.03
CA LYS A 9 -24.20 -6.33 -1.10
C LYS A 9 -23.20 -6.25 -2.24
N PRO A 10 -23.42 -5.41 -3.28
CA PRO A 10 -22.47 -5.27 -4.35
C PRO A 10 -21.13 -4.90 -3.74
N LEU A 11 -20.11 -5.72 -3.98
CA LEU A 11 -18.78 -5.43 -3.52
C LEU A 11 -18.30 -4.19 -4.28
N SER A 12 -18.25 -3.05 -3.58
CA SER A 12 -17.77 -1.79 -4.13
C SER A 12 -16.26 -1.80 -4.16
N TRP A 13 -15.70 -1.60 -5.34
CA TRP A 13 -14.27 -1.36 -5.51
C TRP A 13 -13.92 0.06 -5.05
N LEU A 14 -12.77 0.20 -4.40
CA LEU A 14 -12.13 1.47 -4.11
C LEU A 14 -10.91 1.60 -5.03
N ASP A 15 -10.98 2.56 -5.96
CA ASP A 15 -9.84 2.93 -6.80
C ASP A 15 -8.99 4.00 -6.09
N LEU A 16 -7.76 3.65 -5.74
CA LEU A 16 -6.74 4.55 -5.22
C LEU A 16 -5.77 4.92 -6.36
N ARG A 17 -5.65 6.23 -6.61
CA ARG A 17 -4.73 6.78 -7.61
C ARG A 17 -3.37 7.16 -7.05
N VAL A 18 -3.31 7.45 -5.76
CA VAL A 18 -2.09 7.83 -5.06
C VAL A 18 -2.07 7.12 -3.72
N PHE A 19 -0.99 6.41 -3.45
CA PHE A 19 -0.69 5.82 -2.15
C PHE A 19 0.53 6.51 -1.57
N TYR A 20 0.39 7.06 -0.36
CA TYR A 20 1.40 7.87 0.30
C TYR A 20 1.78 7.24 1.63
N VAL A 21 3.08 7.13 1.91
CA VAL A 21 3.62 6.69 3.20
C VAL A 21 4.66 7.68 3.66
N ASN A 22 4.49 8.21 4.87
CA ASN A 22 5.53 8.97 5.57
C ASN A 22 6.21 8.05 6.58
N ILE A 23 7.54 7.94 6.49
CA ILE A 23 8.37 7.14 7.39
C ILE A 23 9.19 8.10 8.24
N SER A 24 8.93 8.14 9.54
CA SER A 24 9.76 8.84 10.51
C SER A 24 10.99 8.01 10.91
N GLU A 25 11.99 8.64 11.53
CA GLU A 25 13.26 8.02 11.94
C GLU A 25 14.08 7.40 10.77
N PHE A 26 13.94 7.99 9.58
CA PHE A 26 14.52 7.46 8.34
C PHE A 26 16.06 7.48 8.31
N GLU A 27 16.73 8.33 9.10
CA GLU A 27 18.20 8.45 9.09
C GLU A 27 18.92 7.55 10.10
N ASN A 28 18.21 6.81 10.95
CA ASN A 28 18.82 5.97 12.00
C ASN A 28 19.52 4.69 11.49
N TYR A 29 19.46 4.42 10.20
CA TYR A 29 20.07 3.25 9.58
C TYR A 29 20.89 3.70 8.37
N ASP A 30 22.22 3.53 8.40
CA ASP A 30 23.14 3.90 7.31
C ASP A 30 22.72 3.34 5.93
N SER A 31 21.98 2.22 5.90
CA SER A 31 21.42 1.62 4.69
C SER A 31 20.09 2.22 4.23
N THR A 32 19.41 3.02 5.07
CA THR A 32 18.09 3.60 4.81
C THR A 32 18.20 4.90 4.02
N SER A 33 19.27 5.69 4.24
CA SER A 33 19.57 6.90 3.46
C SER A 33 19.76 6.64 1.95
N ILE A 34 20.13 5.41 1.55
CA ILE A 34 20.27 4.99 0.15
C ILE A 34 19.00 4.38 -0.46
N LEU A 35 17.91 4.23 0.30
CA LEU A 35 16.68 3.62 -0.19
C LEU A 35 15.98 4.50 -1.23
N LYS A 36 15.79 3.95 -2.42
CA LYS A 36 15.05 4.60 -3.51
C LYS A 36 13.61 4.12 -3.62
N TYR A 37 13.34 2.90 -3.18
CA TYR A 37 12.05 2.23 -3.33
C TYR A 37 11.72 1.41 -2.08
N LEU A 38 10.43 1.33 -1.79
CA LEU A 38 9.83 0.37 -0.86
C LEU A 38 8.82 -0.49 -1.62
N THR A 39 8.51 -1.65 -1.08
CA THR A 39 7.47 -2.53 -1.63
C THR A 39 6.24 -2.44 -0.75
N LEU A 40 5.10 -2.05 -1.33
CA LEU A 40 3.79 -2.11 -0.69
C LEU A 40 3.14 -3.45 -1.05
N ASN A 41 2.88 -4.25 -0.02
CA ASN A 41 2.12 -5.48 -0.09
C ASN A 41 0.76 -5.29 0.58
N HIS A 42 -0.13 -6.26 0.36
CA HIS A 42 -1.41 -6.32 1.05
C HIS A 42 -1.66 -7.71 1.63
N VAL A 43 -2.39 -7.73 2.74
CA VAL A 43 -2.89 -8.94 3.39
C VAL A 43 -4.41 -8.84 3.48
N PRO A 44 -5.16 -9.70 2.77
CA PRO A 44 -6.61 -9.77 2.91
C PRO A 44 -7.01 -10.08 4.36
N LEU A 45 -7.89 -9.28 4.96
CA LEU A 45 -8.40 -9.54 6.32
C LEU A 45 -9.70 -10.36 6.31
N ILE A 46 -10.29 -10.55 5.13
CA ILE A 46 -11.50 -11.33 4.90
C ILE A 46 -11.37 -12.12 3.58
N PRO A 47 -12.05 -13.27 3.40
CA PRO A 47 -11.83 -14.17 2.26
C PRO A 47 -12.09 -13.57 0.87
N TYR A 48 -12.90 -12.51 0.81
CA TYR A 48 -13.29 -11.83 -0.42
C TYR A 48 -12.60 -10.47 -0.57
N ALA A 49 -11.61 -10.15 0.28
CA ALA A 49 -10.79 -8.97 0.09
C ALA A 49 -9.69 -9.23 -0.94
N PHE A 50 -9.46 -8.25 -1.79
CA PHE A 50 -8.49 -8.32 -2.88
C PHE A 50 -7.93 -6.92 -3.13
N LEU A 51 -6.63 -6.85 -3.37
CA LEU A 51 -5.95 -5.66 -3.86
C LEU A 51 -5.24 -6.02 -5.16
N GLU A 52 -5.40 -5.14 -6.14
CA GLU A 52 -4.63 -5.18 -7.37
C GLU A 52 -4.04 -3.80 -7.67
N ALA A 53 -2.74 -3.74 -7.87
CA ALA A 53 -2.02 -2.60 -8.40
C ALA A 53 -1.50 -2.95 -9.79
N ASN A 54 -2.05 -2.34 -10.84
CA ASN A 54 -1.66 -2.62 -12.24
C ASN A 54 -1.59 -4.13 -12.59
N GLY A 55 -2.50 -4.96 -12.08
CA GLY A 55 -2.48 -6.42 -12.28
C GLY A 55 -1.67 -7.24 -11.26
N HIS A 56 -1.01 -6.61 -10.29
CA HIS A 56 -0.18 -7.26 -9.28
C HIS A 56 -0.75 -7.11 -7.86
N THR A 57 -0.40 -8.04 -6.97
CA THR A 57 -0.76 -7.98 -5.54
C THR A 57 0.14 -7.05 -4.71
N TRP A 58 1.01 -6.31 -5.36
CA TRP A 58 2.00 -5.43 -4.75
C TRP A 58 2.33 -4.27 -5.69
N THR A 59 2.91 -3.20 -5.15
CA THR A 59 3.39 -2.04 -5.92
C THR A 59 4.64 -1.46 -5.28
N LEU A 60 5.40 -0.69 -6.05
CA LEU A 60 6.57 0.02 -5.56
C LEU A 60 6.20 1.44 -5.12
N LEU A 61 6.63 1.81 -3.91
CA LEU A 61 6.60 3.19 -3.47
C LEU A 61 7.96 3.82 -3.78
N ARG A 62 7.98 4.86 -4.61
CA ARG A 62 9.19 5.62 -4.96
C ARG A 62 9.42 6.70 -3.91
N ARG A 63 10.67 6.93 -3.53
CA ARG A 63 11.01 8.04 -2.63
C ARG A 63 10.73 9.38 -3.31
N ASP A 64 9.82 10.15 -2.74
CA ASP A 64 9.42 11.48 -3.24
C ASP A 64 10.30 12.58 -2.62
N ARG A 65 10.33 12.64 -1.28
CA ARG A 65 11.09 13.65 -0.53
C ARG A 65 11.74 13.04 0.71
N VAL A 66 12.89 13.59 1.10
CA VAL A 66 13.53 13.33 2.39
C VAL A 66 13.70 14.66 3.12
N ASP A 67 13.21 14.75 4.34
CA ASP A 67 13.45 15.87 5.24
C ASP A 67 14.43 15.46 6.34
N LYS A 68 15.69 15.85 6.12
CA LYS A 68 16.79 15.53 7.06
C LYS A 68 16.69 16.27 8.39
N ARG A 69 15.94 17.38 8.45
CA ARG A 69 15.83 18.16 9.69
C ARG A 69 15.00 17.41 10.74
N ILE A 70 13.98 16.70 10.29
CA ILE A 70 13.06 15.93 11.14
C ILE A 70 13.20 14.41 10.92
N GLN A 71 14.18 13.97 10.13
CA GLN A 71 14.47 12.57 9.83
C GLN A 71 13.26 11.82 9.24
N GLU A 72 12.55 12.44 8.30
CA GLU A 72 11.38 11.84 7.65
C GLU A 72 11.63 11.59 6.17
N ALA A 73 11.01 10.55 5.62
CA ALA A 73 10.99 10.29 4.19
C ALA A 73 9.61 9.91 3.70
N ILE A 74 9.24 10.53 2.58
CA ILE A 74 7.98 10.32 1.91
C ILE A 74 8.20 9.37 0.74
N PHE A 75 7.33 8.37 0.66
CA PHE A 75 7.26 7.44 -0.45
C PHE A 75 5.87 7.43 -1.08
N VAL A 76 5.83 7.39 -2.41
CA VAL A 76 4.59 7.49 -3.19
C VAL A 76 4.50 6.40 -4.26
N SER A 77 3.33 5.82 -4.43
CA SER A 77 2.94 5.10 -5.65
C SER A 77 1.79 5.85 -6.31
N THR A 78 1.86 5.95 -7.64
CA THR A 78 0.79 6.48 -8.49
C THR A 78 0.18 5.38 -9.36
N ASP A 79 0.42 4.12 -9.00
CA ASP A 79 -0.17 2.99 -9.69
C ASP A 79 -1.69 3.02 -9.51
N ASN A 80 -2.40 2.40 -10.45
CA ASN A 80 -3.83 2.25 -10.33
C ASN A 80 -4.13 1.09 -9.38
N ILE A 81 -4.28 1.40 -8.10
CA ILE A 81 -4.55 0.42 -7.04
C ILE A 81 -6.06 0.31 -6.88
N ARG A 82 -6.57 -0.92 -6.91
CA ARG A 82 -7.98 -1.21 -6.72
C ARG A 82 -8.13 -2.18 -5.57
N LEU A 83 -9.11 -1.89 -4.72
CA LEU A 83 -9.30 -2.59 -3.44
C LEU A 83 -10.75 -2.99 -3.29
N ILE A 84 -10.96 -4.16 -2.70
CA ILE A 84 -12.27 -4.64 -2.32
C ILE A 84 -12.18 -5.23 -0.92
N GLY A 85 -13.19 -4.98 -0.08
CA GLY A 85 -13.20 -5.44 1.30
C GLY A 85 -12.14 -4.77 2.20
N SER A 86 -11.73 -5.47 3.25
CA SER A 86 -10.77 -4.98 4.24
C SER A 86 -9.41 -5.64 4.01
N VAL A 87 -8.37 -4.81 3.89
CA VAL A 87 -6.97 -5.26 3.76
C VAL A 87 -6.12 -4.58 4.81
N LYS A 88 -5.05 -5.26 5.23
CA LYS A 88 -3.91 -4.64 5.91
C LYS A 88 -2.82 -4.35 4.88
N PHE A 89 -2.23 -3.17 4.95
CA PHE A 89 -1.06 -2.83 4.14
C PHE A 89 0.21 -3.18 4.90
N GLU A 90 1.20 -3.67 4.16
CA GLU A 90 2.53 -3.94 4.70
C GLU A 90 3.57 -3.32 3.80
N VAL A 91 4.48 -2.54 4.37
CA VAL A 91 5.53 -1.83 3.64
C VAL A 91 6.87 -2.45 3.97
N PHE A 92 7.56 -2.93 2.94
CA PHE A 92 8.84 -3.60 3.07
C PHE A 92 9.96 -2.79 2.44
N ASN A 93 11.11 -2.79 3.13
CA ASN A 93 12.40 -2.55 2.51
C ASN A 93 13.09 -3.90 2.28
N LYS A 94 13.13 -4.35 1.03
CA LYS A 94 13.58 -5.69 0.67
C LYS A 94 12.78 -6.72 1.50
N ASP A 95 13.45 -7.44 2.40
CA ASP A 95 12.83 -8.48 3.23
C ASP A 95 12.43 -7.98 4.64
N ARG A 96 12.68 -6.69 4.95
CA ARG A 96 12.38 -6.11 6.26
C ARG A 96 11.06 -5.35 6.24
N LEU A 97 10.12 -5.76 7.07
CA LEU A 97 8.88 -5.04 7.34
C LEU A 97 9.16 -3.72 8.08
N ILE A 98 8.57 -2.63 7.60
CA ILE A 98 8.71 -1.27 8.15
C ILE A 98 7.37 -0.77 8.70
N LEU A 99 6.26 -1.10 8.04
CA LEU A 99 4.89 -0.75 8.45
C LEU A 99 3.97 -1.95 8.22
#